data_AF-A0A0A1PUM7-F1
#
_entry.id   AF-A0A0A1PUM7-F1
#
_cell.length_a   1.000
_cell.length_b   1.000
_cell.length_c   1.000
_cell.angle_alpha   90.00
_cell.angle_beta   90.00
_cell.angle_gamma   90.00
#
_symmetry.space_group_name_H-M   'P 1'
#
loop_
_entity.id
_entity.type
_entity.pdbx_description
1 polymer ?
#
loop_
_entity_poly.entity_id
_entity_poly.type
_entity_poly.pdbx_seq_one_letter_code
_entity_poly.pdbx_strand_id
1 'polypeptide(L)'
;MVRAVKALCRIIFLISVAAMALWTPAGGLARAGAGSFVAKLGEAQALYRATTASLRAGQADEANASLKRLIALWAEAAEAYRNDPPAMFARVNMFPEALDGTGARLKRAGEALGDNRVEAALDELAPLRREWIMLRKAAGLYGLVECLDEATDALDAFMALKRMPPDMTRGEARSDVVAKAAVYRWALKRCDAYAATEVSTDAEYRRLADPIVAGLDVVATAVRLRDAALLDRILGDLKTFDTQLSQRFGG
;
A
#
# COMPACT_ATOMS: atom_id res chain seq x y z
N MET A 1 -22.28 35.91 -60.43
CA MET A 1 -22.13 35.11 -61.66
C MET A 1 -21.57 35.99 -62.77
N VAL A 2 -20.26 36.25 -62.77
CA VAL A 2 -19.51 36.72 -63.94
C VAL A 2 -18.18 35.98 -63.94
N ARG A 3 -17.83 35.52 -65.13
CA ARG A 3 -16.96 34.42 -65.47
C ARG A 3 -15.48 34.70 -65.21
N ALA A 4 -14.79 33.66 -64.74
CA ALA A 4 -13.57 33.11 -65.32
C ALA A 4 -12.43 34.10 -65.67
N VAL A 5 -11.49 34.24 -64.74
CA VAL A 5 -10.10 34.56 -65.08
C VAL A 5 -9.35 33.24 -65.19
N LYS A 6 -9.33 32.74 -66.43
CA LYS A 6 -8.43 31.69 -66.94
C LYS A 6 -6.98 32.09 -66.61
N ALA A 7 -6.26 31.26 -65.86
CA ALA A 7 -5.43 30.15 -66.35
C ALA A 7 -3.98 30.57 -66.66
N LEU A 8 -3.07 29.86 -65.99
CA LEU A 8 -1.79 29.37 -66.52
C LEU A 8 -0.80 30.39 -67.08
N CYS A 9 0.20 30.73 -66.26
CA CYS A 9 1.57 30.91 -66.75
C CYS A 9 2.52 30.29 -65.71
N ARG A 10 2.94 29.05 -65.96
CA ARG A 10 4.32 28.68 -66.37
C ARG A 10 5.31 28.75 -65.20
N ILE A 11 5.55 27.62 -64.53
CA ILE A 11 6.65 26.66 -64.78
C ILE A 11 7.98 27.17 -64.18
N ILE A 12 8.70 26.24 -63.52
CA ILE A 12 10.12 26.26 -63.12
C ILE A 12 10.43 26.84 -61.72
N PHE A 13 10.46 25.99 -60.68
CA PHE A 13 11.75 25.50 -60.17
C PHE A 13 11.55 24.27 -59.26
N LEU A 14 12.16 23.19 -59.70
CA LEU A 14 12.24 21.87 -59.11
C LEU A 14 13.55 21.79 -58.31
N ILE A 15 13.53 20.99 -57.24
CA ILE A 15 14.67 20.29 -56.62
C ILE A 15 15.56 21.11 -55.68
N SER A 16 15.46 20.83 -54.38
CA SER A 16 16.56 20.36 -53.52
C SER A 16 16.11 20.26 -52.06
N VAL A 17 16.58 19.40 -51.17
CA VAL A 17 17.33 18.14 -51.18
C VAL A 17 17.03 17.55 -49.79
N ALA A 18 16.94 16.22 -49.71
CA ALA A 18 16.71 15.48 -48.48
C ALA A 18 17.75 15.81 -47.40
N ALA A 19 17.26 16.06 -46.18
CA ALA A 19 18.03 15.95 -44.94
C ALA A 19 17.12 15.40 -43.84
N MET A 20 16.55 14.21 -44.07
CA MET A 20 15.86 13.42 -43.05
C MET A 20 16.89 12.46 -42.43
N ALA A 21 17.92 13.04 -41.79
CA ALA A 21 18.90 12.30 -41.02
C ALA A 21 18.46 12.31 -39.55
N LEU A 22 17.73 11.24 -39.19
CA LEU A 22 17.82 10.51 -37.93
C LEU A 22 18.46 11.28 -36.77
N TRP A 23 17.67 12.11 -36.10
CA TRP A 23 17.87 12.37 -34.67
C TRP A 23 17.09 11.32 -33.89
N THR A 24 17.62 10.10 -33.86
CA THR A 24 17.37 9.19 -32.76
C THR A 24 18.24 9.67 -31.59
N PRO A 25 17.69 10.16 -30.47
CA PRO A 25 18.48 10.33 -29.26
C PRO A 25 18.87 8.93 -28.78
N ALA A 26 20.05 8.49 -29.20
CA ALA A 26 20.77 7.41 -28.56
C ALA A 26 21.28 7.93 -27.21
N GLY A 27 21.05 7.18 -26.14
CA GLY A 27 21.70 7.42 -24.85
C GLY A 27 20.84 8.10 -23.79
N GLY A 28 19.57 7.72 -23.71
CA GLY A 28 18.78 7.86 -22.48
C GLY A 28 18.48 6.49 -21.89
N LEU A 29 19.50 5.68 -21.58
CA LEU A 29 19.34 4.72 -20.50
C LEU A 29 19.07 5.58 -19.27
N ALA A 30 17.79 5.83 -19.02
CA ALA A 30 17.34 6.40 -17.77
C ALA A 30 18.05 5.59 -16.69
N ARG A 31 18.93 6.25 -15.94
CA ARG A 31 19.35 5.79 -14.62
C ARG A 31 18.03 5.45 -13.94
N ALA A 32 17.69 4.17 -13.87
CA ALA A 32 16.47 3.66 -13.29
C ALA A 32 16.55 4.03 -11.81
N GLY A 33 16.11 5.26 -11.52
CA GLY A 33 16.43 5.96 -10.30
C GLY A 33 15.67 5.36 -9.12
N ALA A 34 15.85 5.94 -7.94
CA ALA A 34 15.08 5.56 -6.77
C ALA A 34 13.56 5.49 -7.00
N GLY A 35 13.02 6.31 -7.92
CA GLY A 35 11.63 6.25 -8.34
C GLY A 35 11.19 4.90 -8.94
N SER A 36 12.06 4.18 -9.66
CA SER A 36 11.69 2.89 -10.28
C SER A 36 11.68 1.73 -9.28
N PHE A 37 12.53 1.74 -8.25
CA PHE A 37 12.41 0.74 -7.17
C PHE A 37 11.20 1.03 -6.27
N VAL A 38 10.96 2.29 -5.90
CA VAL A 38 9.79 2.65 -5.07
C VAL A 38 8.48 2.31 -5.79
N ALA A 39 8.40 2.52 -7.11
CA ALA A 39 7.25 2.09 -7.91
C ALA A 39 7.08 0.57 -7.89
N LYS A 40 8.15 -0.22 -8.12
CA LYS A 40 8.10 -1.69 -8.03
C LYS A 40 7.70 -2.18 -6.63
N LEU A 41 8.18 -1.52 -5.57
CA LEU A 41 7.79 -1.84 -4.20
C LEU A 41 6.29 -1.57 -3.96
N GLY A 42 5.76 -0.46 -4.47
CA GLY A 42 4.32 -0.17 -4.41
C GLY A 42 3.47 -1.18 -5.19
N GLU A 43 3.94 -1.62 -6.36
CA GLU A 43 3.27 -2.68 -7.13
C GLU A 43 3.34 -4.04 -6.42
N ALA A 44 4.48 -4.37 -5.81
CA ALA A 44 4.63 -5.58 -5.01
C ALA A 44 3.67 -5.61 -3.81
N GLN A 45 3.53 -4.48 -3.12
CA GLN A 45 2.53 -4.27 -2.06
C GLN A 45 1.10 -4.50 -2.56
N ALA A 46 0.74 -3.95 -3.73
CA ALA A 46 -0.58 -4.17 -4.31
C ALA A 46 -0.84 -5.65 -4.65
N LEU A 47 0.12 -6.34 -5.27
CA LEU A 47 0.01 -7.77 -5.59
C LEU A 47 -0.04 -8.65 -4.34
N TYR A 48 0.68 -8.28 -3.28
CA TYR A 48 0.60 -8.93 -1.97
C TYR A 48 -0.81 -8.83 -1.38
N ARG A 49 -1.41 -7.63 -1.41
CA ARG A 49 -2.79 -7.44 -0.91
C ARG A 49 -3.79 -8.27 -1.71
N ALA A 50 -3.70 -8.25 -3.04
CA ALA A 50 -4.53 -9.08 -3.90
C ALA A 50 -4.38 -10.58 -3.57
N THR A 51 -3.14 -11.06 -3.50
CA THR A 51 -2.84 -12.46 -3.17
C THR A 51 -3.45 -12.88 -1.83
N THR A 52 -3.19 -12.11 -0.76
CA THR A 52 -3.68 -12.48 0.57
C THR A 52 -5.18 -12.30 0.74
N ALA A 53 -5.82 -11.41 -0.02
CA ALA A 53 -7.28 -11.30 -0.07
C ALA A 53 -7.90 -12.53 -0.75
N SER A 54 -7.40 -12.91 -1.93
CA SER A 54 -7.89 -14.10 -2.66
C SER A 54 -7.69 -15.40 -1.88
N LEU A 55 -6.54 -15.57 -1.20
CA LEU A 55 -6.31 -16.73 -0.32
C LEU A 55 -7.37 -16.84 0.78
N ARG A 56 -7.68 -15.72 1.46
CA ARG A 56 -8.70 -15.68 2.53
C ARG A 56 -10.12 -15.89 1.99
N ALA A 57 -10.37 -15.50 0.75
CA ALA A 57 -11.64 -15.72 0.07
C ALA A 57 -11.77 -17.14 -0.53
N GLY A 58 -10.75 -18.00 -0.42
CA GLY A 58 -10.75 -19.34 -1.02
C GLY A 58 -10.59 -19.34 -2.55
N GLN A 59 -10.16 -18.23 -3.13
CA GLN A 59 -9.96 -18.05 -4.57
C GLN A 59 -8.53 -18.45 -4.97
N ALA A 60 -8.24 -19.75 -4.93
CA ALA A 60 -6.88 -20.29 -5.09
C ALA A 60 -6.22 -19.93 -6.44
N ASP A 61 -6.97 -19.94 -7.54
CA ASP A 61 -6.44 -19.60 -8.87
C ASP A 61 -6.02 -18.13 -8.99
N GLU A 62 -6.85 -17.23 -8.47
CA GLU A 62 -6.56 -15.79 -8.45
C GLU A 62 -5.38 -15.47 -7.53
N ALA A 63 -5.33 -16.12 -6.37
CA ALA A 63 -4.19 -16.04 -5.46
C ALA A 63 -2.89 -16.51 -6.13
N ASN A 64 -2.93 -17.65 -6.82
CA ASN A 64 -1.76 -18.21 -7.51
C ASN A 64 -1.28 -17.30 -8.66
N ALA A 65 -2.22 -16.76 -9.44
CA ALA A 65 -1.89 -15.82 -10.52
C ALA A 65 -1.23 -14.54 -9.97
N SER A 66 -1.79 -13.96 -8.90
CA SER A 66 -1.26 -12.76 -8.25
C SER A 66 0.11 -13.02 -7.61
N LEU A 67 0.30 -14.17 -6.93
CA LEU A 67 1.56 -14.55 -6.31
C LEU A 67 2.66 -14.79 -7.34
N LYS A 68 2.36 -15.41 -8.49
CA LYS A 68 3.33 -15.57 -9.58
C LYS A 68 3.81 -14.24 -10.14
N ARG A 69 2.90 -13.28 -10.32
CA ARG A 69 3.24 -11.91 -10.75
C ARG A 69 4.12 -11.22 -9.70
N LEU A 70 3.80 -11.38 -8.42
CA LEU A 70 4.60 -10.84 -7.32
C LEU A 70 6.01 -11.42 -7.28
N ILE A 71 6.15 -12.74 -7.42
CA ILE A 71 7.45 -13.43 -7.50
C ILE A 71 8.27 -12.90 -8.67
N ALA A 72 7.68 -12.80 -9.87
CA ALA A 72 8.37 -12.30 -11.06
C ALA A 72 8.82 -10.84 -10.88
N LEU A 73 7.92 -9.97 -10.42
CA LEU A 73 8.22 -8.55 -10.16
C LEU A 73 9.37 -8.39 -9.16
N TRP A 74 9.36 -9.18 -8.09
CA TRP A 74 10.41 -9.11 -7.08
C TRP A 74 11.74 -9.66 -7.59
N ALA A 75 11.73 -10.73 -8.38
CA ALA A 75 12.94 -11.26 -9.01
C ALA A 75 13.58 -10.23 -9.95
N GLU A 76 12.79 -9.53 -10.77
CA GLU A 76 13.28 -8.42 -11.59
C GLU A 76 13.88 -7.28 -10.74
N ALA A 77 13.23 -6.92 -9.64
CA ALA A 77 13.73 -5.88 -8.73
C ALA A 77 15.05 -6.31 -8.08
N ALA A 78 15.14 -7.56 -7.60
CA ALA A 78 16.35 -8.09 -7.00
C ALA A 78 17.50 -8.09 -8.00
N GLU A 79 17.27 -8.53 -9.24
CA GLU A 79 18.31 -8.52 -10.29
C GLU A 79 18.79 -7.09 -10.60
N ALA A 80 17.85 -6.14 -10.73
CA ALA A 80 18.18 -4.77 -11.09
C ALA A 80 18.92 -3.99 -9.99
N TYR A 81 18.63 -4.25 -8.71
CA TYR A 81 19.07 -3.38 -7.61
C TYR A 81 19.96 -4.06 -6.57
N ARG A 82 20.20 -5.38 -6.65
CA ARG A 82 21.06 -6.10 -5.68
C ARG A 82 22.46 -5.50 -5.59
N ASN A 83 23.09 -5.24 -6.74
CA ASN A 83 24.49 -4.79 -6.81
C ASN A 83 24.63 -3.26 -6.93
N ASP A 84 23.57 -2.57 -7.36
CA ASP A 84 23.52 -1.11 -7.47
C ASP A 84 22.21 -0.60 -6.84
N PRO A 85 22.13 -0.58 -5.49
CA PRO A 85 20.94 -0.11 -4.80
C PRO A 85 20.68 1.37 -5.11
N PRO A 86 19.42 1.81 -5.26
CA PRO A 86 19.15 3.23 -5.46
C PRO A 86 19.69 4.05 -4.29
N ALA A 87 20.17 5.27 -4.54
CA ALA A 87 20.95 6.05 -3.58
C ALA A 87 20.34 6.18 -2.16
N MET A 88 19.01 6.26 -2.05
CA MET A 88 18.32 6.31 -0.76
C MET A 88 18.34 4.97 0.01
N PHE A 89 18.33 3.85 -0.72
CA PHE A 89 18.43 2.50 -0.17
C PHE A 89 19.88 2.05 0.03
N ALA A 90 20.83 2.64 -0.69
CA ALA A 90 22.27 2.36 -0.52
C ALA A 90 22.78 2.66 0.90
N ARG A 91 22.07 3.50 1.66
CA ARG A 91 22.39 3.83 3.07
C ARG A 91 21.64 2.95 4.07
N VAL A 92 20.77 2.07 3.59
CA VAL A 92 19.95 1.18 4.41
C VAL A 92 20.67 -0.15 4.51
N ASN A 93 21.32 -0.41 5.65
CA ASN A 93 22.13 -1.60 5.85
C ASN A 93 21.38 -2.92 5.61
N MET A 94 20.06 -2.94 5.83
CA MET A 94 19.21 -4.13 5.66
C MET A 94 18.70 -4.35 4.23
N PHE A 95 19.07 -3.49 3.26
CA PHE A 95 18.48 -3.54 1.92
C PHE A 95 18.78 -4.86 1.17
N PRO A 96 20.04 -5.37 1.13
CA PRO A 96 20.33 -6.65 0.49
C PRO A 96 19.57 -7.82 1.13
N GLU A 97 19.54 -7.87 2.46
CA GLU A 97 18.83 -8.91 3.22
C GLU A 97 17.32 -8.82 3.01
N ALA A 98 16.76 -7.63 2.89
CA ALA A 98 15.34 -7.43 2.59
C ALA A 98 14.99 -7.94 1.19
N LEU A 99 15.86 -7.71 0.19
CA LEU A 99 15.68 -8.26 -1.17
C LEU A 99 15.69 -9.79 -1.15
N ASP A 100 16.69 -10.40 -0.55
CA ASP A 100 16.85 -11.86 -0.52
C ASP A 100 15.80 -12.56 0.35
N GLY A 101 15.56 -12.03 1.55
CA GLY A 101 14.57 -12.55 2.48
C GLY A 101 13.17 -12.53 1.90
N THR A 102 12.79 -11.43 1.25
CA THR A 102 11.50 -11.32 0.56
C THR A 102 11.39 -12.36 -0.56
N GLY A 103 12.41 -12.48 -1.42
CA GLY A 103 12.39 -13.45 -2.51
C GLY A 103 12.25 -14.89 -2.02
N ALA A 104 12.95 -15.24 -0.95
CA ALA A 104 12.87 -16.56 -0.33
C ALA A 104 11.47 -16.86 0.26
N ARG A 105 10.85 -15.89 0.95
CA ARG A 105 9.48 -16.02 1.48
C ARG A 105 8.46 -16.19 0.36
N LEU A 106 8.53 -15.35 -0.68
CA LEU A 106 7.63 -15.44 -1.82
C LEU A 106 7.71 -16.80 -2.52
N LYS A 107 8.92 -17.34 -2.67
CA LYS A 107 9.13 -18.69 -3.19
C LYS A 107 8.47 -19.76 -2.32
N ARG A 108 8.70 -19.74 -1.00
CA ARG A 108 8.09 -20.71 -0.06
C ARG A 108 6.56 -20.60 -0.02
N ALA A 109 6.02 -19.39 -0.11
CA ALA A 109 4.57 -19.17 -0.24
C ALA A 109 4.03 -19.80 -1.54
N GLY A 110 4.75 -19.67 -2.65
CA GLY A 110 4.39 -20.29 -3.93
C GLY A 110 4.43 -21.81 -3.87
N GLU A 111 5.46 -22.39 -3.25
CA GLU A 111 5.57 -23.83 -3.00
C GLU A 111 4.42 -24.34 -2.12
N ALA A 112 4.13 -23.65 -1.00
CA ALA A 112 3.02 -23.98 -0.13
C ALA A 112 1.67 -23.93 -0.84
N LEU A 113 1.43 -22.93 -1.67
CA LEU A 113 0.20 -22.83 -2.45
C LEU A 113 0.10 -23.95 -3.51
N GLY A 114 1.22 -24.33 -4.15
CA GLY A 114 1.29 -25.46 -5.07
C GLY A 114 0.94 -26.80 -4.40
N ASP A 115 1.28 -26.95 -3.12
CA ASP A 115 0.93 -28.11 -2.28
C ASP A 115 -0.49 -28.02 -1.65
N ASN A 116 -1.29 -27.03 -2.05
CA ASN A 116 -2.61 -26.74 -1.46
C ASN A 116 -2.57 -26.44 0.06
N ARG A 117 -1.44 -25.92 0.57
CA ARG A 117 -1.24 -25.49 1.97
C ARG A 117 -1.47 -23.99 2.11
N VAL A 118 -2.73 -23.57 1.99
CA VAL A 118 -3.15 -22.15 2.02
C VAL A 118 -2.71 -21.41 3.29
N GLU A 119 -2.87 -22.02 4.46
CA GLU A 119 -2.46 -21.41 5.73
C GLU A 119 -0.95 -21.18 5.79
N ALA A 120 -0.16 -22.17 5.37
CA ALA A 120 1.30 -22.04 5.31
C ALA A 120 1.74 -20.94 4.32
N ALA A 121 1.03 -20.77 3.20
CA ALA A 121 1.29 -19.67 2.27
C ALA A 121 1.00 -18.31 2.91
N LEU A 122 -0.11 -18.19 3.67
CA LEU A 122 -0.43 -16.97 4.41
C LEU A 122 0.62 -16.66 5.49
N ASP A 123 1.11 -17.67 6.20
CA ASP A 123 2.14 -17.50 7.23
C ASP A 123 3.47 -17.01 6.66
N GLU A 124 3.88 -17.50 5.48
CA GLU A 124 5.08 -17.02 4.79
C GLU A 124 4.94 -15.58 4.28
N LEU A 125 3.73 -15.19 3.88
CA LEU A 125 3.42 -13.86 3.37
C LEU A 125 3.26 -12.83 4.49
N ALA A 126 2.70 -13.22 5.64
CA ALA A 126 2.31 -12.31 6.72
C ALA A 126 3.40 -11.30 7.17
N PRO A 127 4.70 -11.65 7.25
CA PRO A 127 5.75 -10.71 7.65
C PRO A 127 6.04 -9.62 6.61
N LEU A 128 5.80 -9.88 5.32
CA LEU A 128 6.28 -9.05 4.21
C LEU A 128 5.77 -7.62 4.27
N ARG A 129 4.50 -7.42 4.65
CA ARG A 129 3.93 -6.07 4.80
C ARG A 129 4.79 -5.20 5.72
N ARG A 130 5.10 -5.70 6.93
CA ARG A 130 5.88 -4.96 7.92
C ARG A 130 7.33 -4.81 7.49
N GLU A 131 7.93 -5.85 6.91
CA GLU A 131 9.30 -5.79 6.38
C GLU A 131 9.44 -4.68 5.31
N TRP A 132 8.49 -4.56 4.38
CA TRP A 132 8.50 -3.51 3.35
C TRP A 132 8.24 -2.11 3.90
N ILE A 133 7.37 -1.97 4.89
CA ILE A 133 7.12 -0.68 5.56
C ILE A 133 8.35 -0.22 6.34
N MET A 134 9.02 -1.13 7.05
CA MET A 134 10.30 -0.83 7.71
C MET A 134 11.38 -0.43 6.71
N LEU A 135 11.46 -1.12 5.56
CA LEU A 135 12.38 -0.78 4.50
C LEU A 135 12.15 0.64 3.97
N ARG A 136 10.88 1.01 3.74
CA ARG A 136 10.48 2.36 3.30
C ARG A 136 10.86 3.41 4.34
N LYS A 137 10.52 3.19 5.61
CA LYS A 137 10.90 4.08 6.72
C LYS A 137 12.41 4.27 6.83
N ALA A 138 13.18 3.18 6.74
CA ALA A 138 14.64 3.23 6.82
C ALA A 138 15.26 4.02 5.65
N ALA A 139 14.62 4.01 4.48
CA ALA A 139 15.02 4.82 3.33
C ALA A 139 14.53 6.28 3.40
N GLY A 140 13.87 6.69 4.49
CA GLY A 140 13.30 8.03 4.66
C GLY A 140 11.98 8.24 3.91
N LEU A 141 11.33 7.18 3.42
CA LEU A 141 10.00 7.26 2.83
C LEU A 141 8.96 7.19 3.94
N TYR A 142 8.22 8.27 4.11
CA TYR A 142 7.09 8.35 5.02
C TYR A 142 5.92 9.05 4.33
N GLY A 143 4.84 8.31 4.09
CA GLY A 143 3.59 8.82 3.55
C GLY A 143 2.38 8.13 4.17
N LEU A 144 1.28 8.11 3.42
CA LEU A 144 0.02 7.54 3.88
C LEU A 144 0.14 6.06 4.30
N VAL A 145 0.89 5.25 3.55
CA VAL A 145 1.08 3.82 3.83
C VAL A 145 1.71 3.60 5.22
N GLU A 146 2.81 4.30 5.52
CA GLU A 146 3.48 4.20 6.81
C GLU A 146 2.59 4.70 7.95
N CYS A 147 1.84 5.78 7.71
CA CYS A 147 0.94 6.33 8.70
C CYS A 147 -0.23 5.38 9.02
N LEU A 148 -0.84 4.78 8.00
CA LEU A 148 -1.94 3.83 8.20
C LEU A 148 -1.46 2.58 8.94
N ASP A 149 -0.22 2.12 8.72
CA ASP A 149 0.36 1.02 9.49
C ASP A 149 0.51 1.35 10.97
N GLU A 150 0.99 2.55 11.29
CA GLU A 150 1.05 3.02 12.69
C GLU A 150 -0.34 3.19 13.32
N ALA A 151 -1.34 3.60 12.53
CA ALA A 151 -2.72 3.65 12.99
C ALA A 151 -3.28 2.24 13.26
N THR A 152 -2.97 1.26 12.40
CA THR A 152 -3.32 -0.15 12.62
C THR A 152 -2.64 -0.71 13.88
N ASP A 153 -1.38 -0.37 14.17
CA ASP A 153 -0.72 -0.76 15.42
C ASP A 153 -1.45 -0.20 16.66
N ALA A 154 -1.89 1.07 16.59
CA ALA A 154 -2.70 1.68 17.64
C ALA A 154 -4.06 0.98 17.81
N LEU A 155 -4.71 0.58 16.71
CA LEU A 155 -5.92 -0.21 16.77
C LEU A 155 -5.66 -1.59 17.36
N ASP A 156 -4.59 -2.29 16.98
CA ASP A 156 -4.29 -3.63 17.50
C ASP A 156 -4.05 -3.60 19.02
N ALA A 157 -3.42 -2.54 19.54
CA ALA A 157 -3.33 -2.29 20.96
C ALA A 157 -4.71 -2.07 21.61
N PHE A 158 -5.64 -1.42 20.92
CA PHE A 158 -7.02 -1.24 21.39
C PHE A 158 -7.82 -2.55 21.33
N MET A 159 -7.62 -3.36 20.29
CA MET A 159 -8.23 -4.68 20.09
C MET A 159 -7.78 -5.71 21.12
N ALA A 160 -6.65 -5.50 21.82
CA ALA A 160 -6.25 -6.33 22.95
C ALA A 160 -7.34 -6.41 24.03
N LEU A 161 -8.15 -5.34 24.18
CA LEU A 161 -9.30 -5.31 25.08
C LEU A 161 -10.43 -6.27 24.68
N LYS A 162 -10.49 -6.72 23.42
CA LYS A 162 -11.44 -7.76 22.98
C LYS A 162 -11.00 -9.15 23.46
N ARG A 163 -9.69 -9.40 23.51
CA ARG A 163 -9.11 -10.67 23.99
C ARG A 163 -9.19 -10.80 25.52
N MET A 164 -8.99 -9.68 26.21
CA MET A 164 -9.13 -9.58 27.66
C MET A 164 -10.09 -8.43 28.00
N PRO A 165 -11.41 -8.71 28.03
CA PRO A 165 -12.43 -7.70 28.30
C PRO A 165 -12.16 -6.93 29.59
N PRO A 166 -12.17 -5.59 29.56
CA PRO A 166 -11.94 -4.77 30.74
C PRO A 166 -13.10 -4.90 31.74
N ASP A 167 -12.79 -4.93 33.03
CA ASP A 167 -13.79 -4.75 34.08
C ASP A 167 -14.25 -3.29 34.12
N MET A 168 -15.38 -3.01 33.46
CA MET A 168 -15.94 -1.66 33.32
C MET A 168 -16.43 -1.06 34.65
N THR A 169 -16.43 -1.81 35.77
CA THR A 169 -16.69 -1.25 37.11
C THR A 169 -15.47 -0.52 37.67
N ARG A 170 -14.25 -0.86 37.22
CA ARG A 170 -13.00 -0.21 37.65
C ARG A 170 -12.75 1.10 36.90
N GLY A 171 -12.37 2.14 37.64
CA GLY A 171 -12.00 3.44 37.07
C GLY A 171 -10.81 3.36 36.12
N GLU A 172 -9.76 2.65 36.52
CA GLU A 172 -8.55 2.44 35.74
C GLU A 172 -8.82 1.78 34.38
N ALA A 173 -9.64 0.72 34.34
CA ALA A 173 -9.99 0.03 33.10
C ALA A 173 -10.76 0.94 32.14
N ARG A 174 -11.67 1.77 32.68
CA ARG A 174 -12.39 2.78 31.90
C ARG A 174 -11.45 3.85 31.35
N SER A 175 -10.47 4.31 32.14
CA SER A 175 -9.46 5.26 31.70
C SER A 175 -8.56 4.68 30.60
N ASP A 176 -8.17 3.41 30.71
CA ASP A 176 -7.39 2.73 29.66
C ASP A 176 -8.18 2.64 28.33
N VAL A 177 -9.46 2.28 28.37
CA VAL A 177 -10.34 2.29 27.17
C VAL A 177 -10.35 3.66 26.48
N VAL A 178 -10.53 4.74 27.25
CA VAL A 178 -10.52 6.11 26.71
C VAL A 178 -9.15 6.48 26.14
N ALA A 179 -8.07 6.12 26.83
CA ALA A 179 -6.71 6.39 26.40
C ALA A 179 -6.40 5.69 25.07
N LYS A 180 -6.68 4.39 24.94
CA LYS A 180 -6.44 3.63 23.70
C LYS A 180 -7.27 4.17 22.53
N ALA A 181 -8.54 4.52 22.77
CA ALA A 181 -9.38 5.14 21.76
C ALA A 181 -8.84 6.50 21.29
N ALA A 182 -8.32 7.32 22.21
CA ALA A 182 -7.72 8.61 21.88
C ALA A 182 -6.42 8.46 21.07
N VAL A 183 -5.57 7.49 21.43
CA VAL A 183 -4.34 7.16 20.68
C VAL A 183 -4.68 6.74 19.25
N TYR A 184 -5.65 5.85 19.07
CA TYR A 184 -6.04 5.42 17.73
C TYR A 184 -6.66 6.57 16.91
N ARG A 185 -7.55 7.39 17.52
CA ARG A 185 -8.10 8.59 16.85
C ARG A 185 -7.00 9.51 16.36
N TRP A 186 -6.02 9.80 17.22
CA TRP A 186 -4.91 10.68 16.88
C TRP A 186 -4.05 10.10 15.75
N ALA A 187 -3.71 8.82 15.84
CA ALA A 187 -2.90 8.14 14.83
C ALA A 187 -3.56 8.20 13.46
N LEU A 188 -4.85 7.85 13.36
CA LEU A 188 -5.60 7.90 12.10
C LEU A 188 -5.73 9.33 11.57
N LYS A 189 -6.14 10.30 12.40
CA LYS A 189 -6.35 11.68 11.96
C LYS A 189 -5.08 12.32 11.40
N ARG A 190 -3.91 11.95 11.93
CA ARG A 190 -2.63 12.43 11.43
C ARG A 190 -2.35 11.96 9.99
N CYS A 191 -2.94 10.85 9.55
CA CYS A 191 -2.73 10.32 8.21
C CYS A 191 -3.31 11.20 7.10
N ASP A 192 -4.30 12.06 7.41
CA ASP A 192 -4.82 13.04 6.46
C ASP A 192 -3.73 14.03 5.99
N ALA A 193 -2.75 14.35 6.83
CA ALA A 193 -1.63 15.21 6.47
C ALA A 193 -0.57 14.52 5.58
N TYR A 194 -0.58 13.18 5.53
CA TYR A 194 0.31 12.36 4.72
C TYR A 194 -0.36 11.79 3.46
N ALA A 195 -1.69 11.88 3.39
CA ALA A 195 -2.44 11.66 2.17
C ALA A 195 -2.16 12.84 1.21
N ALA A 196 -1.89 12.53 -0.05
CA ALA A 196 -1.95 13.55 -1.10
C ALA A 196 -3.34 14.20 -1.09
N THR A 197 -3.45 15.47 -1.45
CA THR A 197 -4.72 16.21 -1.38
C THR A 197 -5.84 15.44 -2.05
N GLU A 198 -5.57 14.85 -3.22
CA GLU A 198 -6.50 14.02 -3.99
C GLU A 198 -7.05 12.85 -3.17
N VAL A 199 -6.19 12.15 -2.40
CA VAL A 199 -6.57 11.01 -1.56
C VAL A 199 -7.30 11.47 -0.30
N SER A 200 -6.86 12.57 0.32
CA SER A 200 -7.51 13.08 1.54
C SER A 200 -8.95 13.54 1.30
N THR A 201 -9.26 14.01 0.08
CA THR A 201 -10.60 14.41 -0.36
C THR A 201 -11.34 13.31 -1.14
N ASP A 202 -10.69 12.17 -1.36
CA ASP A 202 -11.28 11.06 -2.09
C ASP A 202 -12.48 10.49 -1.31
N ALA A 203 -13.60 10.32 -2.00
CA ALA A 203 -14.85 9.88 -1.39
C ALA A 203 -14.75 8.46 -0.82
N GLU A 204 -13.94 7.58 -1.43
CA GLU A 204 -13.72 6.22 -0.93
C GLU A 204 -12.88 6.24 0.34
N TYR A 205 -11.82 7.05 0.39
CA TYR A 205 -11.02 7.24 1.60
C TYR A 205 -11.88 7.76 2.77
N ARG A 206 -12.65 8.83 2.56
CA ARG A 206 -13.54 9.39 3.60
C ARG A 206 -14.61 8.38 4.05
N ARG A 207 -15.20 7.63 3.11
CA ARG A 207 -16.19 6.58 3.42
C ARG A 207 -15.64 5.50 4.36
N LEU A 208 -14.34 5.24 4.33
CA LEU A 208 -13.69 4.26 5.21
C LEU A 208 -13.15 4.89 6.50
N ALA A 209 -12.58 6.09 6.44
CA ALA A 209 -11.98 6.77 7.59
C ALA A 209 -13.02 7.41 8.53
N ASP A 210 -14.08 8.03 8.00
CA ASP A 210 -15.05 8.76 8.82
C ASP A 210 -15.85 7.86 9.79
N PRO A 211 -16.30 6.65 9.40
CA PRO A 211 -16.94 5.73 10.33
C PRO A 211 -16.05 5.31 11.51
N ILE A 212 -14.73 5.25 11.31
CA ILE A 212 -13.78 4.97 12.40
C ILE A 212 -13.82 6.10 13.44
N VAL A 213 -13.75 7.35 12.98
CA VAL A 213 -13.79 8.53 13.87
C VAL A 213 -15.13 8.58 14.61
N ALA A 214 -16.24 8.38 13.90
CA ALA A 214 -17.57 8.34 14.49
C ALA A 214 -17.72 7.21 15.53
N GLY A 215 -17.23 5.99 15.23
CA GLY A 215 -17.23 4.88 16.17
C GLY A 215 -16.43 5.19 17.45
N LEU A 216 -15.29 5.88 17.31
CA LEU A 216 -14.48 6.33 18.44
C LEU A 216 -15.19 7.38 19.30
N ASP A 217 -16.12 8.17 18.76
CA ASP A 217 -16.93 9.12 19.55
C ASP A 217 -17.94 8.38 20.46
N VAL A 218 -18.38 7.18 20.05
CA VAL A 218 -19.31 6.34 20.82
C VAL A 218 -18.62 5.66 22.02
N VAL A 219 -17.28 5.50 22.00
CA VAL A 219 -16.52 4.85 23.09
C VAL A 219 -16.77 5.51 24.44
N ALA A 220 -16.84 6.85 24.50
CA ALA A 220 -17.13 7.56 25.74
C ALA A 220 -18.50 7.19 26.32
N THR A 221 -19.48 6.89 25.47
CA THR A 221 -20.81 6.42 25.89
C THR A 221 -20.73 5.01 26.47
N ALA A 222 -20.01 4.08 25.82
CA ALA A 222 -19.79 2.74 26.35
C ALA A 222 -19.11 2.77 27.74
N VAL A 223 -18.11 3.65 27.89
CA VAL A 223 -17.42 3.87 29.17
C VAL A 223 -18.36 4.43 30.25
N ARG A 224 -19.14 5.47 29.93
CA ARG A 224 -20.09 6.08 30.87
C ARG A 224 -21.16 5.11 31.35
N LEU A 225 -21.70 4.30 30.44
CA LEU A 225 -22.74 3.31 30.72
C LEU A 225 -22.17 2.01 31.30
N ARG A 226 -20.84 1.86 31.32
CA ARG A 226 -20.15 0.61 31.68
C ARG A 226 -20.58 -0.58 30.81
N ASP A 227 -20.93 -0.29 29.56
CA ASP A 227 -21.47 -1.26 28.62
C ASP A 227 -20.32 -1.93 27.83
N ALA A 228 -19.87 -3.06 28.36
CA ALA A 228 -18.82 -3.87 27.74
C ALA A 228 -19.27 -4.46 26.38
N ALA A 229 -20.57 -4.74 26.20
CA ALA A 229 -21.10 -5.28 24.95
C ALA A 229 -21.16 -4.22 23.84
N LEU A 230 -21.45 -2.96 24.18
CA LEU A 230 -21.30 -1.84 23.25
C LEU A 230 -19.83 -1.63 22.87
N LEU A 231 -18.90 -1.68 23.81
CA LEU A 231 -17.47 -1.58 23.51
C LEU A 231 -17.02 -2.70 22.56
N ASP A 232 -17.45 -3.94 22.80
CA ASP A 232 -17.10 -5.08 21.96
C ASP A 232 -17.56 -4.92 20.49
N ARG A 233 -18.78 -4.41 20.30
CA ARG A 233 -19.34 -4.10 18.98
C ARG A 233 -18.57 -2.99 18.28
N ILE A 234 -18.31 -1.89 18.97
CA ILE A 234 -17.49 -0.78 18.43
C ILE A 234 -16.15 -1.31 17.95
N LEU A 235 -15.44 -2.10 18.77
CA LEU A 235 -14.16 -2.69 18.38
C LEU A 235 -14.25 -3.56 17.11
N GLY A 236 -15.34 -4.32 16.95
CA GLY A 236 -15.60 -5.09 15.73
C GLY A 236 -15.76 -4.21 14.49
N ASP A 237 -16.54 -3.13 14.59
CA ASP A 237 -16.75 -2.19 13.50
C ASP A 237 -15.44 -1.46 13.15
N LEU A 238 -14.70 -0.98 14.16
CA LEU A 238 -13.39 -0.33 13.98
C LEU A 238 -12.42 -1.24 13.23
N LYS A 239 -12.34 -2.53 13.57
CA LYS A 239 -11.46 -3.48 12.88
C LYS A 239 -11.88 -3.71 11.44
N THR A 240 -13.18 -3.73 11.16
CA THR A 240 -13.70 -3.90 9.82
C THR A 240 -13.30 -2.73 8.92
N PHE A 241 -13.54 -1.49 9.38
CA PHE A 241 -13.19 -0.30 8.61
C PHE A 241 -11.68 -0.11 8.46
N ASP A 242 -10.89 -0.34 9.50
CA ASP A 242 -9.41 -0.29 9.43
C ASP A 242 -8.85 -1.29 8.42
N THR A 243 -9.39 -2.51 8.42
CA THR A 243 -8.95 -3.56 7.48
C THR A 243 -9.24 -3.13 6.05
N GLN A 244 -10.43 -2.60 5.77
CA GLN A 244 -10.80 -2.10 4.44
C GLN A 244 -9.93 -0.90 4.03
N LEU A 245 -9.71 0.04 4.95
CA LEU A 245 -8.86 1.22 4.71
C LEU A 245 -7.42 0.83 4.38
N SER A 246 -6.82 -0.05 5.19
CA SER A 246 -5.48 -0.60 4.97
C SER A 246 -5.38 -1.42 3.68
N GLN A 247 -6.40 -2.19 3.33
CA GLN A 247 -6.41 -2.95 2.07
C GLN A 247 -6.42 -2.03 0.86
N ARG A 248 -7.15 -0.92 0.94
CA ARG A 248 -7.33 0.00 -0.17
C ARG A 248 -6.18 0.99 -0.33
N PHE A 249 -5.72 1.57 0.76
CA PHE A 249 -4.77 2.69 0.80
C PHE A 249 -3.46 2.38 1.52
N GLY A 250 -3.37 1.25 2.23
CA GLY A 250 -2.18 0.82 2.94
C GLY A 250 -1.17 0.03 2.09
N GLY A 251 -0.13 -0.47 2.75
CA GLY A 251 0.94 -1.30 2.21
C GLY A 251 0.57 -2.77 2.12
#